data_AF-A0A645CXT3-F1
#
_entry.id   AF-A0A645CXT3-F1
#
_cell.length_a   1.000
_cell.length_b   1.000
_cell.length_c   1.000
_cell.angle_alpha   90.00
_cell.angle_beta   90.00
_cell.angle_gamma   90.00
#
_symmetry.space_group_name_H-M   'P 1'
#
loop_
_entity.id
_entity.type
_entity.pdbx_description
1 polymer ?
#
loop_
_entity_poly.entity_id
_entity_poly.type
_entity_poly.pdbx_seq_one_letter_code
_entity_poly.pdbx_strand_id
1 'polypeptide(L)'
;MYVNLELDRASALHRFRDVYDAMGLTGEHIDNIDIWNLRGNSVPMDKLAPKLIRRSQKKDYIAVIIDPIYKVLTGDENSADQMAHFTNQFDKIATQLGSSVIYCHHHSKGTQGGKKSMDRASGSGVFARDPDALIDLVELDITDSLIKQQEDKAAADIYTKYIKQFNFDYLDEHVSQDDLQSAFQMNDHAKRVIPHILPQVEAEIAEAIKSVHIRSAWRVEGTLREYPKFPPVNMWFQYPIHKIEETDVLKDIEPEGNLPPWKNAINKRKDPEEKKAERAEAFDTAFEALDDGENPVTVDEVAEYLGIDKRTVWRRIKEHGGYETEKGDDKRSIITKK
;
A
#
# COMPACT_ATOMS: atom_id res chain seq x y z
N MET A 1 4.46 -2.18 -28.12
CA MET A 1 3.47 -1.10 -28.40
C MET A 1 2.54 -0.95 -27.21
N TYR A 2 2.36 0.27 -26.70
CA TYR A 2 1.39 0.61 -25.65
C TYR A 2 0.31 1.53 -26.23
N VAL A 3 -0.93 1.04 -26.31
CA VAL A 3 -2.09 1.77 -26.81
C VAL A 3 -2.77 2.47 -25.63
N ASN A 4 -2.42 3.74 -25.46
CA ASN A 4 -2.94 4.60 -24.40
C ASN A 4 -4.30 5.18 -24.80
N LEU A 5 -5.39 4.72 -24.19
CA LEU A 5 -6.75 5.16 -24.52
C LEU A 5 -7.30 6.20 -23.54
N GLU A 6 -6.66 6.41 -22.39
CA GLU A 6 -7.25 7.16 -21.28
C GLU A 6 -6.46 8.40 -20.87
N LEU A 7 -5.14 8.31 -20.77
CA LEU A 7 -4.31 9.43 -20.30
C LEU A 7 -4.01 10.39 -21.44
N ASP A 8 -3.87 11.68 -21.15
CA ASP A 8 -3.26 12.57 -22.14
C ASP A 8 -1.78 12.23 -22.28
N ARG A 9 -1.20 12.62 -23.41
CA ARG A 9 0.17 12.26 -23.75
C ARG A 9 1.19 12.75 -22.71
N ALA A 10 1.03 13.94 -22.15
CA ALA A 10 1.99 14.49 -21.20
C ALA A 10 1.95 13.69 -19.89
N SER A 11 0.75 13.44 -19.36
CA SER A 11 0.55 12.60 -18.18
C SER A 11 1.10 11.18 -18.36
N ALA A 12 0.86 10.56 -19.53
CA ALA A 12 1.38 9.23 -19.82
C ALA A 12 2.92 9.22 -19.80
N LEU A 13 3.56 10.15 -20.51
CA LEU A 13 5.03 10.22 -20.57
C LEU A 13 5.66 10.52 -19.21
N HIS A 14 5.04 11.38 -18.40
CA HIS A 14 5.47 11.62 -17.02
C HIS A 14 5.43 10.33 -16.19
N ARG A 15 4.34 9.57 -16.25
CA ARG A 15 4.24 8.29 -15.51
C ARG A 15 5.30 7.27 -15.94
N PHE A 16 5.57 7.15 -17.24
CA PHE A 16 6.64 6.27 -17.72
C PHE A 16 8.00 6.68 -17.14
N ARG A 17 8.29 7.99 -17.13
CA ARG A 17 9.52 8.50 -16.51
C ARG A 17 9.57 8.21 -15.02
N ASP A 18 8.51 8.51 -14.28
CA ASP A 18 8.47 8.32 -12.82
C ASP A 18 8.70 6.83 -12.46
N VAL A 19 8.12 5.91 -13.24
CA VAL A 19 8.36 4.47 -13.09
C VAL A 19 9.81 4.08 -13.38
N TYR A 20 10.40 4.60 -14.47
CA TYR A 20 11.82 4.34 -14.79
C TYR A 20 12.75 4.83 -13.66
N ASP A 21 12.54 6.07 -13.21
CA ASP A 21 13.32 6.71 -12.16
C ASP A 21 13.19 5.90 -10.85
N ALA A 22 11.98 5.49 -10.48
CA ALA A 22 11.73 4.68 -9.28
C ALA A 22 12.29 3.25 -9.36
N MET A 23 12.36 2.66 -10.56
CA MET A 23 12.99 1.36 -10.79
C MET A 23 14.53 1.43 -10.90
N GLY A 24 15.11 2.63 -10.92
CA GLY A 24 16.54 2.83 -11.16
C GLY A 24 16.97 2.42 -12.57
N LEU A 25 16.06 2.42 -13.54
CA LEU A 25 16.32 2.06 -14.93
C LEU A 25 16.81 3.28 -15.71
N THR A 26 17.85 3.10 -16.52
CA THR A 26 18.31 4.12 -17.46
C THR A 26 17.40 4.17 -18.69
N GLY A 27 17.28 5.34 -19.31
CA GLY A 27 16.43 5.55 -20.49
C GLY A 27 17.00 5.01 -21.81
N GLU A 28 17.95 4.07 -21.77
CA GLU A 28 18.71 3.62 -22.95
C GLU A 28 17.88 2.86 -23.99
N HIS A 29 16.70 2.36 -23.59
CA HIS A 29 15.84 1.51 -24.41
C HIS A 29 14.40 2.04 -24.55
N ILE A 30 14.18 3.33 -24.33
CA ILE A 30 12.85 3.96 -24.42
C ILE A 30 12.28 3.85 -25.85
N ASP A 31 13.14 3.82 -26.86
CA ASP A 31 12.78 3.63 -28.27
C ASP A 31 12.14 2.26 -28.56
N ASN A 32 12.30 1.28 -27.67
CA ASN A 32 11.59 -0.01 -27.75
C ASN A 32 10.11 0.10 -27.33
N ILE A 33 9.67 1.25 -26.77
CA ILE A 33 8.31 1.48 -26.30
C ILE A 33 7.61 2.51 -27.21
N ASP A 34 6.97 2.02 -28.26
CA ASP A 34 6.06 2.85 -29.05
C ASP A 34 4.74 3.06 -28.28
N ILE A 35 4.44 4.32 -27.92
CA ILE A 35 3.18 4.73 -27.28
C ILE A 35 2.21 5.31 -28.32
N TRP A 36 1.10 4.64 -28.57
CA TRP A 36 0.02 5.13 -29.42
C TRP A 36 -1.08 5.78 -28.60
N ASN A 37 -1.05 7.12 -28.53
CA ASN A 37 -2.01 7.92 -27.79
C ASN A 37 -3.32 8.07 -28.57
N LEU A 38 -4.42 7.59 -27.99
CA LEU A 38 -5.76 7.56 -28.58
C LEU A 38 -6.84 8.18 -27.68
N ARG A 39 -6.47 8.83 -26.57
CA ARG A 39 -7.42 9.59 -25.74
C ARG A 39 -8.19 10.59 -26.62
N GLY A 40 -9.52 10.56 -26.52
CA GLY A 40 -10.42 11.40 -27.33
C GLY A 40 -10.59 10.95 -28.79
N ASN A 41 -9.88 9.90 -29.23
CA ASN A 41 -9.90 9.36 -30.58
C ASN A 41 -10.09 7.83 -30.60
N SER A 42 -10.62 7.25 -29.50
CA SER A 42 -10.85 5.81 -29.42
C SER A 42 -11.93 5.41 -30.41
N VAL A 43 -11.77 4.21 -30.97
CA VAL A 43 -12.75 3.58 -31.85
C VAL A 43 -13.03 2.17 -31.34
N PRO A 44 -14.21 1.60 -31.66
CA PRO A 44 -14.50 0.19 -31.42
C PRO A 44 -13.36 -0.76 -31.79
N MET A 45 -13.19 -1.84 -31.02
CA MET A 45 -12.07 -2.77 -31.18
C MET A 45 -12.02 -3.43 -32.57
N ASP A 46 -13.17 -3.75 -33.17
CA ASP A 46 -13.28 -4.28 -34.53
C ASP A 46 -12.72 -3.32 -35.60
N LYS A 47 -12.76 -2.00 -35.34
CA LYS A 47 -12.16 -0.96 -36.18
C LYS A 47 -10.72 -0.65 -35.79
N LEU A 48 -10.36 -0.84 -34.53
CA LEU A 48 -9.02 -0.57 -34.02
C LEU A 48 -8.04 -1.66 -34.46
N ALA A 49 -8.42 -2.94 -34.31
CA ALA A 49 -7.54 -4.08 -34.57
C ALA A 49 -6.91 -4.06 -35.98
N PRO A 50 -7.65 -3.85 -37.09
CA PRO A 50 -7.04 -3.77 -38.42
C PRO A 50 -6.05 -2.61 -38.58
N LYS A 51 -6.34 -1.46 -37.95
CA LYS A 51 -5.44 -0.29 -37.98
C LYS A 51 -4.17 -0.56 -37.19
N LEU A 52 -4.31 -1.20 -36.02
CA LEU A 52 -3.19 -1.59 -35.16
C LEU A 52 -2.28 -2.57 -35.87
N ILE A 53 -2.83 -3.65 -36.45
CA ILE A 53 -2.08 -4.65 -37.20
C ILE A 53 -1.30 -3.99 -38.32
N ARG A 54 -1.98 -3.19 -39.18
CA ARG A 54 -1.33 -2.49 -40.30
C ARG A 54 -0.20 -1.56 -39.84
N ARG A 55 -0.37 -0.85 -38.73
CA ARG A 55 0.65 0.04 -38.17
C ARG A 55 1.86 -0.72 -37.59
N SER A 56 1.62 -1.93 -37.11
CA SER A 56 2.57 -2.68 -36.28
C SER A 56 3.28 -3.82 -37.02
N GLN A 57 2.80 -4.21 -38.20
CA GLN A 57 3.27 -5.39 -38.95
C GLN A 57 4.77 -5.42 -39.27
N LYS A 58 5.46 -4.27 -39.28
CA LYS A 58 6.90 -4.15 -39.58
C LYS A 58 7.73 -3.66 -38.39
N LYS A 59 7.18 -3.77 -37.19
CA LYS A 59 7.78 -3.24 -35.96
C LYS A 59 8.23 -4.33 -35.00
N ASP A 60 7.97 -5.59 -35.33
CA ASP A 60 8.40 -6.78 -34.58
C ASP A 60 8.13 -6.66 -33.07
N TYR A 61 6.96 -6.12 -32.69
CA TYR A 61 6.61 -6.01 -31.28
C TYR A 61 6.47 -7.40 -30.67
N ILE A 62 7.11 -7.62 -29.54
CA ILE A 62 6.86 -8.81 -28.72
C ILE A 62 5.55 -8.69 -27.93
N ALA A 63 5.10 -7.45 -27.65
CA ALA A 63 3.89 -7.19 -26.89
C ALA A 63 3.11 -5.96 -27.39
N VAL A 64 1.79 -6.10 -27.38
CA VAL A 64 0.80 -5.04 -27.61
C VAL A 64 -0.05 -4.90 -26.35
N ILE A 65 0.05 -3.76 -25.69
CA ILE A 65 -0.71 -3.44 -24.47
C ILE A 65 -1.88 -2.53 -24.85
N ILE A 66 -3.11 -2.86 -24.42
CA ILE A 66 -4.32 -2.08 -24.67
C ILE A 66 -4.89 -1.63 -23.32
N ASP A 67 -4.81 -0.33 -23.04
CA ASP A 67 -5.11 0.20 -21.71
C ASP A 67 -6.00 1.46 -21.76
N PRO A 68 -7.23 1.42 -21.21
CA PRO A 68 -8.00 0.25 -20.74
C PRO A 68 -9.00 -0.27 -21.78
N ILE A 69 -9.45 -1.53 -21.66
CA ILE A 69 -10.35 -2.13 -22.66
C ILE A 69 -11.72 -1.49 -22.73
N TYR A 70 -12.22 -0.91 -21.64
CA TYR A 70 -13.57 -0.36 -21.62
C TYR A 70 -13.74 0.82 -22.61
N LYS A 71 -12.63 1.47 -23.04
CA LYS A 71 -12.64 2.56 -24.05
C LYS A 71 -12.86 2.08 -25.48
N VAL A 72 -12.74 0.78 -25.71
CA VAL A 72 -12.81 0.13 -27.02
C VAL A 72 -13.81 -1.03 -27.03
N LEU A 73 -14.35 -1.37 -25.84
CA LEU A 73 -15.40 -2.35 -25.63
C LEU A 73 -16.66 -1.96 -26.39
N THR A 74 -17.24 -2.95 -27.07
CA THR A 74 -18.49 -2.81 -27.82
C THR A 74 -19.34 -4.04 -27.63
N GLY A 75 -20.65 -3.83 -27.62
CA GLY A 75 -21.64 -4.87 -27.40
C GLY A 75 -22.12 -4.92 -25.94
N ASP A 76 -23.15 -5.73 -25.72
CA ASP A 76 -23.66 -6.02 -24.38
C ASP A 76 -22.72 -7.01 -23.69
N GLU A 77 -22.08 -6.57 -22.61
CA GLU A 77 -21.19 -7.40 -21.78
C GLU A 77 -21.86 -8.69 -21.31
N ASN A 78 -23.19 -8.74 -21.21
CA ASN A 78 -23.94 -9.92 -20.80
C ASN A 78 -24.18 -10.90 -21.96
N SER A 79 -23.95 -10.50 -23.21
CA SER A 79 -24.08 -11.35 -24.38
C SER A 79 -22.78 -12.09 -24.67
N ALA A 80 -22.77 -13.40 -24.43
CA ALA A 80 -21.60 -14.24 -24.70
C ALA A 80 -21.17 -14.19 -26.19
N ASP A 81 -22.14 -14.08 -27.11
CA ASP A 81 -21.87 -13.99 -28.54
C ASP A 81 -21.15 -12.68 -28.92
N GLN A 82 -21.65 -11.55 -28.42
CA GLN A 82 -21.03 -10.25 -28.68
C GLN A 82 -19.65 -10.13 -28.03
N MET A 83 -19.49 -10.67 -26.81
CA MET A 83 -18.20 -10.70 -26.13
C MET A 83 -17.20 -11.63 -26.82
N ALA A 84 -17.63 -12.77 -27.34
CA ALA A 84 -16.76 -13.61 -28.18
C ALA A 84 -16.31 -12.86 -29.44
N HIS A 85 -17.21 -12.13 -30.12
CA HIS A 85 -16.83 -11.32 -31.28
C HIS A 85 -15.83 -10.21 -30.94
N PHE A 86 -15.95 -9.62 -29.75
CA PHE A 86 -15.02 -8.64 -29.22
C PHE A 86 -13.66 -9.26 -28.92
N THR A 87 -13.62 -10.36 -28.16
CA THR A 87 -12.36 -10.97 -27.73
C THR A 87 -11.58 -11.60 -28.87
N ASN A 88 -12.27 -12.16 -29.88
CA ASN A 88 -11.66 -12.64 -31.13
C ASN A 88 -10.82 -11.56 -31.86
N GLN A 89 -11.00 -10.27 -31.56
CA GLN A 89 -10.13 -9.24 -32.13
C GLN A 89 -8.72 -9.26 -31.52
N PHE A 90 -8.59 -9.64 -30.25
CA PHE A 90 -7.28 -9.81 -29.60
C PHE A 90 -6.53 -11.00 -30.20
N ASP A 91 -7.21 -12.12 -30.44
CA ASP A 91 -6.65 -13.30 -31.12
C ASP A 91 -6.14 -12.95 -32.52
N LYS A 92 -6.90 -12.14 -33.27
CA LYS A 92 -6.47 -11.65 -34.59
C LYS A 92 -5.21 -10.81 -34.48
N ILE A 93 -5.11 -9.91 -33.50
CA ILE A 93 -3.91 -9.09 -33.29
C ILE A 93 -2.72 -10.00 -32.95
N ALA A 94 -2.89 -10.90 -31.99
CA ALA A 94 -1.85 -11.82 -31.53
C ALA A 94 -1.33 -12.69 -32.67
N THR A 95 -2.24 -13.32 -33.42
CA THR A 95 -1.90 -14.22 -34.54
C THR A 95 -1.26 -13.49 -35.71
N GLN A 96 -1.74 -12.28 -36.07
CA GLN A 96 -1.23 -11.55 -37.23
C GLN A 96 0.11 -10.86 -36.98
N LEU A 97 0.40 -10.49 -35.72
CA LEU A 97 1.65 -9.84 -35.36
C LEU A 97 2.68 -10.79 -34.75
N GLY A 98 2.27 -11.99 -34.31
CA GLY A 98 3.13 -12.88 -33.53
C GLY A 98 3.50 -12.29 -32.16
N SER A 99 2.64 -11.42 -31.61
CA SER A 99 2.87 -10.68 -30.37
C SER A 99 1.96 -11.18 -29.26
N SER A 100 2.39 -11.06 -28.00
CA SER A 100 1.47 -11.15 -26.86
C SER A 100 0.55 -9.93 -26.82
N VAL A 101 -0.75 -10.15 -26.62
CA VAL A 101 -1.72 -9.07 -26.43
C VAL A 101 -2.11 -9.02 -24.96
N ILE A 102 -1.90 -7.86 -24.33
CA ILE A 102 -2.14 -7.64 -22.91
C ILE A 102 -3.16 -6.52 -22.79
N TYR A 103 -4.14 -6.67 -21.91
CA TYR A 103 -5.15 -5.63 -21.76
C TYR A 103 -5.62 -5.46 -20.32
N CYS A 104 -5.92 -4.20 -19.96
CA CYS A 104 -6.38 -3.86 -18.61
C CYS A 104 -7.91 -3.91 -18.55
N HIS A 105 -8.46 -4.81 -17.74
CA HIS A 105 -9.89 -4.94 -17.48
C HIS A 105 -10.19 -4.56 -16.04
N HIS A 106 -11.08 -3.59 -15.85
CA HIS A 106 -11.51 -3.17 -14.54
C HIS A 106 -12.53 -4.17 -13.99
N HIS A 107 -12.55 -4.38 -12.67
CA HIS A 107 -13.62 -5.12 -12.02
C HIS A 107 -14.96 -4.39 -12.15
N SER A 108 -16.07 -5.16 -12.15
CA SER A 108 -17.41 -4.56 -12.04
C SER A 108 -17.58 -3.79 -10.72
N LYS A 109 -18.41 -2.75 -10.72
CA LYS A 109 -18.72 -1.94 -9.53
C LYS A 109 -19.23 -2.83 -8.37
N GLY A 110 -18.78 -2.52 -7.15
CA GLY A 110 -19.12 -3.24 -5.90
C GLY A 110 -17.92 -3.96 -5.30
N THR A 111 -18.02 -4.42 -4.06
CA THR A 111 -16.97 -5.22 -3.39
C THR A 111 -16.79 -6.56 -4.10
N GLN A 112 -15.70 -6.71 -4.85
CA GLN A 112 -15.39 -7.95 -5.58
C GLN A 112 -14.36 -8.84 -4.87
N GLY A 113 -13.69 -8.36 -3.81
CA GLY A 113 -12.57 -9.09 -3.19
C GLY A 113 -12.92 -10.48 -2.66
N GLY A 114 -14.19 -10.76 -2.34
CA GLY A 114 -14.63 -12.08 -1.91
C GLY A 114 -15.08 -13.06 -3.01
N LYS A 115 -15.02 -12.67 -4.29
CA LYS A 115 -15.30 -13.58 -5.41
C LYS A 115 -14.02 -14.20 -5.94
N LYS A 116 -14.08 -15.39 -6.55
CA LYS A 116 -12.90 -15.97 -7.22
C LYS A 116 -12.47 -15.07 -8.37
N SER A 117 -11.17 -15.04 -8.68
CA SER A 117 -10.60 -14.23 -9.77
C SER A 117 -11.37 -14.32 -11.10
N MET A 118 -11.78 -15.51 -11.52
CA MET A 118 -12.59 -15.72 -12.73
C MET A 118 -13.98 -15.07 -12.66
N ASP A 119 -14.56 -14.95 -11.46
CA ASP A 119 -15.87 -14.36 -11.20
C ASP A 119 -15.80 -12.83 -10.99
N ARG A 120 -14.58 -12.25 -10.96
CA ARG A 120 -14.33 -10.81 -10.80
C ARG A 120 -14.24 -10.06 -12.13
N ALA A 121 -13.89 -10.74 -13.23
CA ALA A 121 -13.97 -10.18 -14.57
C ALA A 121 -15.42 -9.77 -14.88
N SER A 122 -15.66 -8.49 -15.18
CA SER A 122 -17.00 -8.00 -15.57
C SER A 122 -17.45 -8.60 -16.89
N GLY A 123 -18.75 -8.90 -17.01
CA GLY A 123 -19.34 -9.42 -18.23
C GLY A 123 -19.35 -10.95 -18.32
N SER A 124 -19.91 -11.46 -19.42
CA SER A 124 -20.13 -12.87 -19.70
C SER A 124 -18.87 -13.70 -19.39
N GLY A 125 -19.04 -14.95 -18.94
CA GLY A 125 -17.92 -15.85 -18.63
C GLY A 125 -16.96 -16.15 -19.78
N VAL A 126 -17.11 -15.47 -20.93
CA VAL A 126 -16.14 -15.38 -22.01
C VAL A 126 -14.85 -14.71 -21.53
N PHE A 127 -14.90 -13.57 -20.83
CA PHE A 127 -13.68 -12.85 -20.40
C PHE A 127 -12.78 -13.65 -19.45
N ALA A 128 -13.37 -14.55 -18.66
CA ALA A 128 -12.63 -15.42 -17.75
C ALA A 128 -12.01 -16.64 -18.46
N ARG A 129 -12.47 -16.97 -19.67
CA ARG A 129 -12.08 -18.17 -20.41
C ARG A 129 -11.26 -17.90 -21.65
N ASP A 130 -11.42 -16.73 -22.26
CA ASP A 130 -10.79 -16.33 -23.52
C ASP A 130 -9.27 -16.13 -23.40
N PRO A 131 -8.73 -15.47 -22.35
CA PRO A 131 -7.29 -15.28 -22.21
C PRO A 131 -6.53 -16.58 -21.94
N ASP A 132 -5.28 -16.64 -22.40
CA ASP A 132 -4.33 -17.69 -22.00
C ASP A 132 -3.83 -17.52 -20.56
N ALA A 133 -3.79 -16.27 -20.10
CA ALA A 133 -3.42 -15.89 -18.74
C ALA A 133 -4.33 -14.75 -18.25
N LEU A 134 -4.87 -14.92 -17.04
CA LEU A 134 -5.60 -13.90 -16.32
C LEU A 134 -4.81 -13.58 -15.05
N ILE A 135 -4.34 -12.34 -14.95
CA ILE A 135 -3.63 -11.80 -13.79
C ILE A 135 -4.56 -10.81 -13.11
N ASP A 136 -4.81 -11.03 -11.83
CA ASP A 136 -5.81 -10.32 -11.08
C ASP A 136 -5.20 -9.64 -9.87
N LEU A 137 -5.50 -8.35 -9.71
CA LEU A 137 -4.97 -7.50 -8.66
C LEU A 137 -6.14 -7.09 -7.75
N VAL A 138 -6.03 -7.41 -6.47
CA VAL A 138 -7.03 -7.03 -5.46
C VAL A 138 -6.37 -6.26 -4.33
N GLU A 139 -6.96 -5.14 -3.94
CA GLU A 139 -6.50 -4.33 -2.82
C GLU A 139 -6.79 -5.03 -1.48
N LEU A 140 -5.86 -4.92 -0.55
CA LEU A 140 -5.92 -5.49 0.80
C LEU A 140 -6.31 -4.40 1.82
N ASP A 141 -7.20 -4.70 2.76
CA ASP A 141 -7.59 -3.76 3.83
C ASP A 141 -6.51 -3.75 4.92
N ILE A 142 -5.62 -2.76 4.87
CA ILE A 142 -4.52 -2.60 5.83
C ILE A 142 -5.03 -2.00 7.15
N THR A 143 -4.53 -2.52 8.27
CA THR A 143 -4.87 -2.02 9.61
C THR A 143 -3.94 -0.88 10.03
N ASP A 144 -4.42 0.00 10.92
CA ASP A 144 -3.59 1.07 11.51
C ASP A 144 -2.35 0.49 12.22
N SER A 145 -2.49 -0.68 12.86
CA SER A 145 -1.37 -1.38 13.51
C SER A 145 -0.29 -1.81 12.51
N LEU A 146 -0.69 -2.28 11.34
CA LEU A 146 0.26 -2.63 10.28
C LEU A 146 0.93 -1.38 9.72
N ILE A 147 0.18 -0.30 9.51
CA ILE A 147 0.76 0.98 9.07
C ILE A 147 1.82 1.44 10.08
N LYS A 148 1.51 1.40 11.38
CA LYS A 148 2.45 1.74 12.44
C LYS A 148 3.70 0.85 12.44
N GLN A 149 3.52 -0.45 12.26
CA GLN A 149 4.64 -1.38 12.10
C GLN A 149 5.53 -1.01 10.89
N GLN A 150 4.94 -0.60 9.76
CA GLN A 150 5.70 -0.16 8.59
C GLN A 150 6.42 1.18 8.81
N GLU A 151 5.84 2.11 9.57
CA GLU A 151 6.49 3.36 9.98
C GLU A 151 7.73 3.06 10.85
N ASP A 152 7.56 2.23 11.87
CA ASP A 152 8.61 1.92 12.82
C ASP A 152 9.76 1.18 12.12
N LYS A 153 9.43 0.26 11.22
CA LYS A 153 10.42 -0.42 10.37
C LYS A 153 11.16 0.57 9.46
N ALA A 154 10.45 1.47 8.79
CA ALA A 154 11.09 2.46 7.90
C ALA A 154 12.05 3.38 8.68
N ALA A 155 11.65 3.82 9.88
CA ALA A 155 12.50 4.61 10.75
C ALA A 155 13.75 3.81 11.22
N ALA A 156 13.55 2.57 11.68
CA ALA A 156 14.63 1.70 12.13
C ALA A 156 15.63 1.39 11.00
N ASP A 157 15.17 1.14 9.77
CA ASP A 157 16.03 0.92 8.60
C ASP A 157 16.89 2.15 8.29
N ILE A 158 16.34 3.36 8.39
CA ILE A 158 17.06 4.61 8.16
C ILE A 158 18.10 4.85 9.27
N TYR A 159 17.73 4.68 10.54
CA TYR A 159 18.69 4.75 11.64
C TYR A 159 19.82 3.74 11.46
N THR A 160 19.49 2.49 11.11
CA THR A 160 20.47 1.43 10.85
C THR A 160 21.45 1.83 9.74
N LYS A 161 20.93 2.35 8.62
CA LYS A 161 21.75 2.86 7.50
C LYS A 161 22.78 3.89 7.97
N TYR A 162 22.36 4.90 8.73
CA TYR A 162 23.25 5.97 9.18
C TYR A 162 24.20 5.50 10.29
N ILE A 163 23.74 4.74 11.29
CA ILE A 163 24.62 4.17 12.31
C ILE A 163 25.69 3.31 11.64
N LYS A 164 25.31 2.43 10.71
CA LYS A 164 26.25 1.60 9.94
C LYS A 164 27.31 2.43 9.19
N GLN A 165 26.90 3.54 8.59
CA GLN A 165 27.78 4.39 7.81
C GLN A 165 28.80 5.14 8.69
N PHE A 166 28.42 5.54 9.90
CA PHE A 166 29.27 6.33 10.80
C PHE A 166 30.07 5.46 11.78
N ASN A 167 29.50 4.37 12.25
CA ASN A 167 30.14 3.45 13.19
C ASN A 167 29.57 2.03 13.04
N PHE A 168 30.16 1.26 12.13
CA PHE A 168 29.79 -0.13 11.90
C PHE A 168 30.00 -1.00 13.14
N ASP A 169 31.12 -0.84 13.86
CA ASP A 169 31.45 -1.67 15.02
C ASP A 169 30.42 -1.47 16.14
N TYR A 170 29.95 -0.24 16.35
CA TYR A 170 28.87 0.03 17.31
C TYR A 170 27.56 -0.67 16.92
N LEU A 171 27.22 -0.70 15.63
CA LEU A 171 26.02 -1.41 15.16
C LEU A 171 26.13 -2.91 15.48
N ASP A 172 27.28 -3.52 15.21
CA ASP A 172 27.49 -4.97 15.39
C ASP A 172 27.55 -5.39 16.86
N GLU A 173 28.16 -4.56 17.72
CA GLU A 173 28.40 -4.91 19.13
C GLU A 173 27.27 -4.47 20.08
N HIS A 174 26.52 -3.42 19.74
CA HIS A 174 25.59 -2.76 20.68
C HIS A 174 24.14 -2.70 20.23
N VAL A 175 23.81 -3.05 18.98
CA VAL A 175 22.43 -3.03 18.48
C VAL A 175 21.95 -4.45 18.29
N SER A 176 20.95 -4.86 19.07
CA SER A 176 20.36 -6.20 18.99
C SER A 176 19.34 -6.31 17.84
N GLN A 177 18.93 -7.54 17.52
CA GLN A 177 17.89 -7.78 16.52
C GLN A 177 16.53 -7.18 16.92
N ASP A 178 16.23 -7.13 18.21
CA ASP A 178 15.01 -6.52 18.73
C ASP A 178 15.06 -4.99 18.56
N ASP A 179 16.23 -4.39 18.80
CA ASP A 179 16.42 -2.95 18.59
C ASP A 179 16.18 -2.58 17.11
N LEU A 180 16.65 -3.39 16.17
CA LEU A 180 16.44 -3.19 14.73
C LEU A 180 14.96 -3.19 14.30
N GLN A 181 14.04 -3.68 15.15
CA GLN A 181 12.60 -3.65 14.88
C GLN A 181 11.88 -2.50 15.61
N SER A 182 12.60 -1.67 16.37
CA SER A 182 12.03 -0.64 17.24
C SER A 182 12.59 0.74 16.90
N ALA A 183 11.74 1.60 16.33
CA ALA A 183 12.11 2.99 16.04
C ALA A 183 12.56 3.75 17.31
N PHE A 184 11.98 3.44 18.46
CA PHE A 184 12.33 4.05 19.75
C PHE A 184 13.76 3.68 20.18
N GLN A 185 14.08 2.38 20.19
CA GLN A 185 15.43 1.91 20.57
C GLN A 185 16.47 2.42 19.58
N MET A 186 16.17 2.37 18.27
CA MET A 186 17.08 2.88 17.24
C MET A 186 17.34 4.39 17.35
N ASN A 187 16.35 5.18 17.76
CA ASN A 187 16.56 6.61 18.03
C ASN A 187 17.56 6.83 19.18
N ASP A 188 17.47 6.03 20.25
CA ASP A 188 18.39 6.11 21.39
C ASP A 188 19.83 5.73 20.99
N HIS A 189 20.01 4.69 20.16
CA HIS A 189 21.32 4.41 19.56
C HIS A 189 21.81 5.55 18.64
N ALA A 190 20.94 6.10 17.80
CA ALA A 190 21.28 7.19 16.89
C ALA A 190 21.73 8.46 17.62
N LYS A 191 21.11 8.81 18.76
CA LYS A 191 21.54 9.93 19.62
C LYS A 191 22.98 9.79 20.12
N ARG A 192 23.48 8.56 20.29
CA ARG A 192 24.87 8.30 20.73
C ARG A 192 25.87 8.36 19.59
N VAL A 193 25.50 7.81 18.43
CA VAL A 193 26.43 7.62 17.30
C VAL A 193 26.45 8.81 16.35
N ILE A 194 25.28 9.39 16.07
CA ILE A 194 25.09 10.39 15.03
C ILE A 194 24.38 11.68 15.51
N PRO A 195 24.67 12.21 16.73
CA PRO A 195 23.95 13.36 17.28
C PRO A 195 24.01 14.61 16.38
N HIS A 196 25.12 14.80 15.65
CA HIS A 196 25.34 15.98 14.82
C HIS A 196 24.50 16.01 13.54
N ILE A 197 24.09 14.86 13.02
CA ILE A 197 23.28 14.75 11.80
C ILE A 197 21.84 14.31 12.10
N LEU A 198 21.51 14.02 13.35
CA LEU A 198 20.21 13.50 13.76
C LEU A 198 19.03 14.32 13.21
N PRO A 199 19.02 15.67 13.20
CA PRO A 199 17.92 16.43 12.60
C PRO A 199 17.73 16.18 11.09
N GLN A 200 18.80 15.90 10.36
CA GLN A 200 18.73 15.56 8.93
C GLN A 200 18.16 14.16 8.74
N VAL A 201 18.58 13.22 9.60
CA VAL A 201 18.06 11.85 9.61
C VAL A 201 16.58 11.82 9.96
N GLU A 202 16.15 12.59 10.97
CA GLU A 202 14.74 12.72 11.36
C GLU A 202 13.88 13.32 10.24
N ALA A 203 14.42 14.26 9.46
CA ALA A 203 13.74 14.78 8.27
C ALA A 203 13.58 13.70 7.17
N GLU A 204 14.59 12.86 6.93
CA GLU A 204 14.49 11.72 6.00
C GLU A 204 13.46 10.69 6.49
N ILE A 205 13.42 10.41 7.79
CA ILE A 205 12.42 9.53 8.42
C ILE A 205 11.01 10.09 8.23
N ALA A 206 10.81 11.39 8.45
CA ALA A 206 9.51 12.02 8.25
C ALA A 206 9.00 11.90 6.81
N GLU A 207 9.88 12.02 5.81
CA GLU A 207 9.52 11.78 4.41
C GLU A 207 9.23 10.30 4.12
N ALA A 208 9.99 9.37 4.71
CA ALA A 208 9.73 7.95 4.60
C ALA A 208 8.38 7.55 5.21
N ILE A 209 8.01 8.12 6.36
CA ILE A 209 6.70 7.91 6.99
C ILE A 209 5.57 8.44 6.11
N LYS A 210 5.72 9.63 5.50
CA LYS A 210 4.75 10.14 4.52
C LYS A 210 4.59 9.17 3.34
N SER A 211 5.69 8.60 2.85
CA SER A 211 5.65 7.56 1.81
C SER A 211 4.90 6.31 2.27
N VAL A 212 5.03 5.88 3.52
CA VAL A 212 4.28 4.74 4.09
C VAL A 212 2.77 4.99 4.06
N HIS A 213 2.32 6.19 4.47
CA HIS A 213 0.88 6.51 4.54
C HIS A 213 0.16 6.55 3.19
N ILE A 214 0.88 6.76 2.09
CA ILE A 214 0.27 6.79 0.74
C ILE A 214 0.34 5.43 0.03
N ARG A 215 0.88 4.40 0.68
CA ARG A 215 0.93 3.04 0.13
C ARG A 215 -0.43 2.38 0.23
N SER A 216 -0.76 1.59 -0.79
CA SER A 216 -1.78 0.56 -0.71
C SER A 216 -1.15 -0.82 -0.84
N ALA A 217 -1.79 -1.83 -0.27
CA ALA A 217 -1.35 -3.22 -0.36
C ALA A 217 -2.21 -3.98 -1.36
N TRP A 218 -1.59 -4.83 -2.16
CA TRP A 218 -2.25 -5.56 -3.23
C TRP A 218 -1.84 -7.03 -3.22
N ARG A 219 -2.78 -7.89 -3.60
CA ARG A 219 -2.55 -9.31 -3.84
C ARG A 219 -2.75 -9.61 -5.32
N VAL A 220 -1.79 -10.32 -5.89
CA VAL A 220 -1.80 -10.78 -7.28
C VAL A 220 -2.07 -12.28 -7.32
N GLU A 221 -3.12 -12.65 -8.04
CA GLU A 221 -3.48 -14.03 -8.30
C GLU A 221 -3.49 -14.30 -9.81
N GLY A 222 -3.14 -15.52 -10.20
CA GLY A 222 -3.12 -15.94 -11.60
C GLY A 222 -4.02 -17.12 -11.90
N THR A 223 -4.74 -17.04 -13.01
CA THR A 223 -5.33 -18.21 -13.67
C THR A 223 -4.68 -18.37 -15.04
N LEU A 224 -3.96 -19.47 -15.23
CA LEU A 224 -3.26 -19.79 -16.47
C LEU A 224 -3.96 -20.97 -17.15
N ARG A 225 -4.08 -20.93 -18.47
CA ARG A 225 -4.75 -21.99 -19.25
C ARG A 225 -3.93 -23.27 -19.30
N GLU A 226 -2.63 -23.14 -19.55
CA GLU A 226 -1.74 -24.29 -19.81
C GLU A 226 -0.77 -24.60 -18.66
N TYR A 227 -0.68 -23.72 -17.66
CA TYR A 227 0.31 -23.79 -16.58
C TYR A 227 -0.33 -23.92 -15.20
N PRO A 228 0.36 -24.54 -14.23
CA PRO A 228 -0.07 -24.53 -12.84
C PRO A 228 -0.27 -23.10 -12.31
N LYS A 229 -1.27 -22.91 -11.44
CA LYS A 229 -1.43 -21.65 -10.72
C LYS A 229 -0.21 -21.37 -9.85
N PHE A 230 0.27 -20.13 -9.87
CA PHE A 230 1.33 -19.69 -8.96
C PHE A 230 0.74 -19.27 -7.59
N PRO A 231 1.51 -19.39 -6.50
CA PRO A 231 1.09 -18.89 -5.19
C PRO A 231 0.79 -17.38 -5.24
N PRO A 232 -0.24 -16.87 -4.56
CA PRO A 232 -0.53 -15.45 -4.55
C PRO A 232 0.69 -14.61 -4.17
N VAL A 233 0.91 -13.52 -4.89
CA VAL A 233 2.04 -12.60 -4.64
C VAL A 233 1.49 -11.33 -4.02
N ASN A 234 1.91 -11.03 -2.79
CA ASN A 234 1.57 -9.77 -2.15
C ASN A 234 2.59 -8.69 -2.51
N MET A 235 2.12 -7.46 -2.66
CA MET A 235 2.94 -6.32 -3.02
C MET A 235 2.43 -5.04 -2.39
N TRP A 236 3.35 -4.13 -2.12
CA TRP A 236 3.06 -2.76 -1.78
C TRP A 236 3.06 -1.92 -3.05
N PHE A 237 2.00 -1.14 -3.28
CA PHE A 237 2.05 -0.04 -4.21
C PHE A 237 2.80 1.13 -3.55
N GLN A 238 4.11 1.16 -3.79
CA GLN A 238 5.01 2.23 -3.38
C GLN A 238 5.11 3.20 -4.56
N TYR A 239 4.15 4.12 -4.63
CA TYR A 239 3.98 5.01 -5.78
C TYR A 239 5.35 5.55 -6.27
N PRO A 240 5.68 5.39 -7.57
CA PRO A 240 4.82 4.93 -8.67
C PRO A 240 4.92 3.42 -9.01
N ILE A 241 5.62 2.61 -8.21
CA ILE A 241 5.90 1.19 -8.52
C ILE A 241 5.22 0.22 -7.56
N HIS A 242 5.08 -1.03 -7.99
CA HIS A 242 4.74 -2.13 -7.10
C HIS A 242 6.02 -2.82 -6.64
N LYS A 243 6.17 -2.99 -5.34
CA LYS A 243 7.29 -3.73 -4.72
C LYS A 243 6.75 -5.00 -4.09
N ILE A 244 7.34 -6.14 -4.46
CA ILE A 244 7.01 -7.44 -3.87
C ILE A 244 7.26 -7.38 -2.35
N GLU A 245 6.33 -7.95 -1.59
CA GLU A 245 6.43 -8.05 -0.14
C GLU A 245 7.13 -9.37 0.23
N GLU A 246 8.26 -9.28 0.94
CA GLU A 246 9.17 -10.42 1.19
C GLU A 246 9.12 -10.93 2.64
N THR A 247 8.42 -10.24 3.53
CA THR A 247 8.37 -10.49 4.98
C THR A 247 7.09 -11.18 5.44
N ASP A 248 6.24 -11.62 4.51
CA ASP A 248 4.95 -12.27 4.75
C ASP A 248 3.94 -11.44 5.59
N VAL A 249 4.19 -10.15 5.84
CA VAL A 249 3.30 -9.31 6.68
C VAL A 249 1.93 -9.09 6.04
N LEU A 250 1.81 -9.27 4.72
CA LEU A 250 0.55 -9.16 3.98
C LEU A 250 -0.19 -10.50 3.81
N LYS A 251 0.40 -11.61 4.27
CA LYS A 251 -0.09 -12.98 4.00
C LYS A 251 -1.48 -13.26 4.59
N ASP A 252 -1.68 -12.85 5.83
CA ASP A 252 -2.93 -13.08 6.57
C ASP A 252 -3.95 -11.95 6.39
N ILE A 253 -3.63 -10.94 5.58
CA ILE A 253 -4.55 -9.84 5.29
C ILE A 253 -5.54 -10.28 4.23
N GLU A 254 -6.80 -9.98 4.48
CA GLU A 254 -7.90 -10.30 3.58
C GLU A 254 -8.12 -9.18 2.55
N PRO A 255 -8.49 -9.52 1.31
CA PRO A 255 -8.88 -8.54 0.31
C PRO A 255 -10.12 -7.74 0.71
N GLU A 256 -10.20 -6.49 0.24
CA GLU A 256 -11.31 -5.59 0.55
C GLU A 256 -12.66 -6.19 0.09
N GLY A 257 -13.63 -6.23 1.01
CA GLY A 257 -14.97 -6.75 0.73
C GLY A 257 -15.14 -8.26 0.86
N ASN A 258 -14.12 -9.00 1.32
CA ASN A 258 -14.22 -10.44 1.58
C ASN A 258 -14.93 -10.75 2.93
N LEU A 259 -15.03 -9.77 3.83
CA LEU A 259 -15.60 -9.93 5.16
C LEU A 259 -16.97 -9.25 5.28
N PRO A 260 -17.96 -9.89 5.96
CA PRO A 260 -19.20 -9.23 6.34
C PRO A 260 -18.92 -7.96 7.15
N PRO A 261 -19.75 -6.89 7.04
CA PRO A 261 -19.52 -5.61 7.73
C PRO A 261 -19.25 -5.72 9.23
N TRP A 262 -19.88 -6.70 9.91
CA TRP A 262 -19.68 -6.95 11.34
C TRP A 262 -18.31 -7.58 11.66
N LYS A 263 -17.72 -8.36 10.75
CA LYS A 263 -16.35 -8.89 10.89
C LYS A 263 -15.30 -7.84 10.58
N ASN A 264 -15.53 -6.97 9.59
CA ASN A 264 -14.66 -5.81 9.36
C ASN A 264 -14.60 -4.88 10.58
N ALA A 265 -15.73 -4.66 11.24
CA ALA A 265 -15.76 -3.90 12.50
C ALA A 265 -15.03 -4.59 13.67
N ILE A 266 -14.90 -5.92 13.65
CA ILE A 266 -14.14 -6.69 14.64
C ILE A 266 -12.65 -6.70 14.30
N ASN A 267 -12.27 -6.87 13.04
CA ASN A 267 -10.86 -6.84 12.61
C ASN A 267 -10.23 -5.45 12.70
N LYS A 268 -11.02 -4.38 12.49
CA LYS A 268 -10.59 -2.99 12.78
C LYS A 268 -10.54 -2.68 14.28
N ARG A 269 -10.98 -3.60 15.14
CA ARG A 269 -10.95 -3.42 16.58
C ARG A 269 -9.58 -3.86 17.08
N LYS A 270 -8.68 -2.89 17.34
CA LYS A 270 -7.37 -3.14 17.97
C LYS A 270 -7.52 -4.03 19.21
N ASP A 271 -6.54 -4.89 19.45
CA ASP A 271 -6.54 -5.87 20.54
C ASP A 271 -6.75 -5.15 21.90
N PRO A 272 -7.50 -5.73 22.86
CA PRO A 272 -7.70 -5.11 24.16
C PRO A 272 -6.39 -4.74 24.89
N GLU A 273 -5.34 -5.56 24.76
CA GLU A 273 -4.02 -5.29 25.35
C GLU A 273 -3.29 -4.19 24.58
N GLU A 274 -3.38 -4.15 23.26
CA GLU A 274 -2.82 -3.07 22.43
C GLU A 274 -3.48 -1.72 22.74
N LYS A 275 -4.81 -1.68 22.86
CA LYS A 275 -5.53 -0.47 23.32
C LYS A 275 -5.17 -0.07 24.74
N LYS A 276 -4.84 -1.03 25.59
CA LYS A 276 -4.41 -0.75 26.95
C LYS A 276 -3.00 -0.15 26.96
N ALA A 277 -2.08 -0.69 26.15
CA ALA A 277 -0.75 -0.14 25.94
C ALA A 277 -0.79 1.29 25.38
N GLU A 278 -1.55 1.54 24.30
CA GLU A 278 -1.71 2.89 23.71
C GLU A 278 -2.29 3.89 24.72
N ARG A 279 -3.24 3.46 25.56
CA ARG A 279 -3.81 4.33 26.60
C ARG A 279 -2.85 4.59 27.74
N ALA A 280 -1.96 3.65 28.04
CA ALA A 280 -0.90 3.82 29.03
C ALA A 280 0.15 4.81 28.50
N GLU A 281 0.65 4.60 27.29
CA GLU A 281 1.62 5.48 26.63
C GLU A 281 1.09 6.92 26.45
N ALA A 282 -0.17 7.07 26.01
CA ALA A 282 -0.81 8.38 25.91
C ALA A 282 -0.98 9.06 27.27
N PHE A 283 -1.15 8.27 28.35
CA PHE A 283 -1.23 8.81 29.71
C PHE A 283 0.15 9.22 30.22
N ASP A 284 1.18 8.41 30.02
CA ASP A 284 2.58 8.73 30.35
C ASP A 284 3.02 10.02 29.66
N THR A 285 2.77 10.13 28.36
CA THR A 285 3.08 11.32 27.56
C THR A 285 2.36 12.56 28.10
N ALA A 286 1.08 12.45 28.45
CA ALA A 286 0.31 13.56 28.99
C ALA A 286 0.79 13.98 30.38
N PHE A 287 1.15 13.01 31.23
CA PHE A 287 1.70 13.29 32.56
C PHE A 287 3.06 13.99 32.45
N GLU A 288 3.99 13.45 31.65
CA GLU A 288 5.31 14.04 31.44
C GLU A 288 5.26 15.44 30.81
N ALA A 289 4.26 15.71 29.96
CA ALA A 289 4.06 17.03 29.37
C ALA A 289 3.53 18.07 30.38
N LEU A 290 2.83 17.62 31.43
CA LEU A 290 2.23 18.48 32.46
C LEU A 290 3.08 18.59 33.73
N ASP A 291 3.97 17.63 33.97
CA ASP A 291 4.89 17.62 35.11
C ASP A 291 6.05 18.59 34.86
N ASP A 292 5.90 19.81 35.36
CA ASP A 292 6.93 20.86 35.30
C ASP A 292 7.95 20.77 36.45
N GLY A 293 7.80 19.79 37.35
CA GLY A 293 8.65 19.57 38.51
C GLY A 293 8.44 20.56 39.67
N GLU A 294 7.55 21.54 39.52
CA GLU A 294 7.24 22.55 40.55
C GLU A 294 5.78 22.46 41.02
N ASN A 295 4.85 22.16 40.12
CA ASN A 295 3.41 22.09 40.37
C ASN A 295 2.89 20.66 40.24
N PRO A 296 2.04 20.20 41.17
CA PRO A 296 1.48 18.85 41.11
C PRO A 296 0.48 18.72 39.95
N VAL A 297 0.70 17.73 39.08
CA VAL A 297 -0.22 17.40 37.98
C VAL A 297 -1.56 16.94 38.54
N THR A 298 -2.65 17.51 38.04
CA THR A 298 -4.01 17.18 38.48
C THR A 298 -4.78 16.36 37.45
N VAL A 299 -5.78 15.60 37.94
CA VAL A 299 -6.74 14.87 37.09
C VAL A 299 -7.46 15.78 36.10
N ASP A 300 -7.65 17.04 36.47
CA ASP A 300 -8.35 18.03 35.66
C ASP A 300 -7.50 18.46 34.46
N GLU A 301 -6.21 18.69 34.67
CA GLU A 301 -5.25 19.06 33.62
C GLU A 301 -5.02 17.90 32.65
N VAL A 302 -4.90 16.66 33.15
CA VAL A 302 -4.78 15.47 32.29
C VAL A 302 -6.05 15.24 31.47
N ALA A 303 -7.24 15.50 32.04
CA ALA A 303 -8.51 15.41 31.33
C ALA A 303 -8.58 16.43 30.19
N GLU A 304 -8.13 17.66 30.43
CA GLU A 304 -8.08 18.74 29.44
C GLU A 304 -7.06 18.44 28.35
N TYR A 305 -5.83 18.04 28.70
CA TYR A 305 -4.76 17.71 27.76
C TYR A 305 -5.15 16.58 26.80
N LEU A 306 -5.78 15.53 27.32
CA LEU A 306 -6.20 14.38 26.53
C LEU A 306 -7.58 14.55 25.87
N GLY A 307 -8.31 15.63 26.16
CA GLY A 307 -9.67 15.86 25.65
C GLY A 307 -10.69 14.80 26.08
N ILE A 308 -10.55 14.26 27.30
CA ILE A 308 -11.39 13.19 27.84
C ILE A 308 -12.06 13.59 29.15
N ASP A 309 -13.10 12.85 29.56
CA ASP A 309 -13.76 13.12 30.82
C ASP A 309 -12.92 12.65 32.03
N LYS A 310 -13.06 13.34 33.17
CA LYS A 310 -12.35 13.04 34.42
C LYS A 310 -12.51 11.58 34.85
N ARG A 311 -13.71 11.00 34.70
CA ARG A 311 -13.98 9.59 35.08
C ARG A 311 -13.20 8.62 34.18
N THR A 312 -12.95 8.96 32.93
CA THR A 312 -12.05 8.20 32.05
C THR A 312 -10.59 8.32 32.49
N VAL A 313 -10.12 9.47 32.96
CA VAL A 313 -8.77 9.63 33.56
C VAL A 313 -8.61 8.71 34.77
N TRP A 314 -9.56 8.74 35.70
CA TRP A 314 -9.59 7.84 36.87
C TRP A 314 -9.51 6.35 36.49
N ARG A 315 -10.23 5.96 35.44
CA ARG A 315 -10.19 4.59 34.92
C ARG A 315 -8.82 4.24 34.33
N ARG A 316 -8.19 5.15 33.58
CA ARG A 316 -6.86 4.93 32.98
C ARG A 316 -5.78 4.81 34.05
N ILE A 317 -5.81 5.65 35.10
CA ILE A 317 -4.88 5.54 36.25
C ILE A 317 -4.96 4.15 36.88
N LYS A 318 -6.18 3.67 37.15
CA LYS A 318 -6.41 2.34 37.74
C LYS A 318 -5.98 1.20 36.81
N GLU A 319 -6.18 1.35 35.51
CA GLU A 319 -5.82 0.36 34.49
C GLU A 319 -4.31 0.30 34.24
N HIS A 320 -3.61 1.44 34.33
CA HIS A 320 -2.16 1.56 34.18
C HIS A 320 -1.40 1.00 35.38
N GLY A 321 -1.85 1.28 36.61
CA GLY A 321 -1.28 0.73 37.84
C GLY A 321 0.04 1.35 38.33
N GLY A 322 0.67 2.24 37.55
CA GLY A 322 1.93 2.93 37.88
C GLY A 322 1.77 4.32 38.50
N TYR A 323 0.53 4.77 38.69
CA TYR A 323 0.19 6.08 39.26
C TYR A 323 -0.78 5.93 40.43
N GLU A 324 -0.74 6.86 41.37
CA GLU A 324 -1.69 7.03 42.45
C GLU A 324 -2.29 8.42 42.42
N THR A 325 -3.35 8.59 43.20
CA THR A 325 -4.05 9.87 43.31
C THR A 325 -4.24 10.22 44.76
N GLU A 326 -3.92 11.46 45.08
CA GLU A 326 -4.13 12.02 46.41
C GLU A 326 -4.99 13.27 46.33
N LYS A 327 -5.58 13.64 47.47
CA LYS A 327 -6.43 14.83 47.54
C LYS A 327 -5.55 16.00 47.98
N GLY A 328 -5.34 16.95 47.08
CA GLY A 328 -4.60 18.17 47.37
C GLY A 328 -5.33 19.11 48.33
N ASP A 329 -4.58 20.05 48.92
CA ASP A 329 -5.07 21.02 49.89
C ASP A 329 -6.18 21.94 49.35
N ASP A 330 -6.22 22.11 48.03
CA ASP A 330 -7.23 22.87 47.29
C ASP A 330 -8.44 22.03 46.85
N LYS A 331 -8.56 20.79 47.35
CA LYS A 331 -9.58 19.79 47.00
C LYS A 331 -9.48 19.26 45.56
N ARG A 332 -8.44 19.58 44.79
CA ARG A 332 -8.17 18.92 43.50
C ARG A 332 -7.53 17.56 43.72
N SER A 333 -7.68 16.68 42.75
CA SER A 333 -7.06 15.35 42.79
C SER A 333 -5.72 15.41 42.05
N ILE A 334 -4.65 15.24 42.82
CA ILE A 334 -3.27 15.24 42.36
C ILE A 334 -2.91 13.82 41.92
N ILE A 335 -2.14 13.69 40.85
CA ILE A 335 -1.63 12.42 40.34
C ILE A 335 -0.14 12.35 40.69
N THR A 336 0.30 11.23 41.27
CA THR A 336 1.71 10.96 41.57
C THR A 336 2.13 9.63 40.96
N LYS A 337 3.37 9.55 40.48
CA LYS A 337 3.95 8.30 39.98
C LYS A 337 4.38 7.45 41.17
N LYS A 338 4.11 6.13 41.12
CA LYS A 338 4.47 5.18 42.18
C LYS A 338 5.96 4.90 42.28
#